data_AF-A0AAN6K2N8-F1
#
_entry.id   AF-A0AAN6K2N8-F1
#
_cell.length_a   1.000
_cell.length_b   1.000
_cell.length_c   1.000
_cell.angle_alpha   90.00
_cell.angle_beta   90.00
_cell.angle_gamma   90.00
#
_symmetry.space_group_name_H-M   'P 1'
#
loop_
_entity.id
_entity.type
_entity.pdbx_description
1 polymer ?
#
loop_
_entity_poly.entity_id
_entity_poly.type
_entity_poly.pdbx_seq_one_letter_code
_entity_poly.pdbx_strand_id
1 'polypeptide(L)'
;MSSLDLISQIRMQDNAVLEKVLETLHVLQQAEPSRFQGSKFKIQKKGHREEARIKNFSTYSGPDLMTRKVLERNTAKWTQNPLAFWSNPKEHSVTPSSASSPAQLVEVYISAKCDDA
;
A
#
# COMPACT_ATOMS: atom_id res chain seq x y z
N MET A 1 -11.80 -19.59 41.60
CA MET A 1 -11.82 -18.91 40.28
C MET A 1 -11.84 -17.41 40.54
N SER A 2 -10.93 -16.65 39.95
CA SER A 2 -10.83 -15.21 40.17
C SER A 2 -11.90 -14.46 39.36
N SER A 3 -12.41 -13.34 39.88
CA SER A 3 -13.32 -12.42 39.17
C SER A 3 -12.73 -11.96 37.82
N LEU A 4 -11.40 -11.81 37.76
CA LEU A 4 -10.69 -11.44 36.54
C LEU A 4 -10.71 -12.55 35.47
N ASP A 5 -10.70 -13.82 35.88
CA ASP A 5 -10.79 -14.95 34.96
C ASP A 5 -12.18 -15.01 34.30
N LEU A 6 -13.23 -14.73 35.08
CA LEU A 6 -14.62 -14.72 34.60
C LEU A 6 -14.85 -13.59 33.59
N ILE A 7 -14.34 -12.38 33.87
CA ILE A 7 -14.45 -11.22 32.96
C ILE A 7 -13.69 -11.48 31.65
N SER A 8 -12.52 -12.11 31.73
CA SER A 8 -11.74 -12.51 30.54
C SER A 8 -12.51 -13.54 29.71
N GLN A 9 -13.12 -14.54 30.36
CA GLN A 9 -13.82 -15.63 29.69
C GLN A 9 -15.13 -15.18 29.02
N ILE A 10 -15.87 -14.26 29.65
CA ILE A 10 -17.04 -13.59 29.04
C ILE A 10 -16.61 -12.77 27.82
N ARG A 11 -15.56 -11.95 27.93
CA ARG A 11 -15.03 -11.17 26.79
C ARG A 11 -14.57 -12.05 25.63
N MET A 12 -13.98 -13.21 25.92
CA MET A 12 -13.54 -14.15 24.88
C MET A 12 -14.72 -14.85 24.20
N GLN A 13 -15.76 -15.21 24.95
CA GLN A 13 -17.00 -15.73 24.38
C GLN A 13 -17.68 -14.71 23.46
N ASP A 14 -17.78 -13.46 23.90
CA ASP A 14 -18.40 -12.39 23.12
C ASP A 14 -17.64 -12.13 21.81
N ASN A 15 -16.31 -12.18 21.84
CA ASN A 15 -15.49 -12.04 20.63
C ASN A 15 -15.64 -13.22 19.66
N ALA A 16 -15.68 -14.46 20.16
CA ALA A 16 -15.87 -15.62 19.31
C ALA A 16 -17.25 -15.63 18.63
N VAL A 17 -18.28 -15.19 19.35
CA VAL A 17 -19.63 -15.02 18.80
C VAL A 17 -19.63 -13.90 17.74
N LEU A 18 -19.00 -12.76 18.03
CA LEU A 18 -18.89 -11.65 17.09
C LEU A 18 -18.18 -12.06 15.80
N GLU A 19 -17.06 -12.79 15.88
CA GLU A 19 -16.34 -13.27 14.70
C GLU A 19 -17.21 -14.18 13.84
N LYS A 20 -17.96 -15.10 14.47
CA LYS A 20 -18.88 -15.99 13.76
C LYS A 20 -20.01 -15.21 13.06
N VAL A 21 -20.55 -14.17 13.71
CA VAL A 21 -21.57 -13.29 13.12
C VAL A 21 -21.01 -12.54 11.92
N LEU A 22 -19.82 -11.96 12.04
CA LEU A 22 -19.16 -11.22 10.95
C LEU A 22 -18.84 -12.12 9.76
N GLU A 23 -18.41 -13.36 10.00
CA GLU A 23 -18.16 -14.33 8.93
C GLU A 23 -19.46 -14.72 8.21
N THR A 24 -20.53 -14.96 8.96
CA THR A 24 -21.86 -15.24 8.40
C THR A 24 -22.37 -14.08 7.54
N LEU A 25 -22.24 -12.84 8.03
CA LEU A 25 -22.61 -11.66 7.27
C LEU A 25 -21.75 -11.47 6.03
N HIS A 26 -20.46 -11.80 6.09
CA HIS A 26 -19.58 -11.73 4.91
C HIS A 26 -20.02 -12.72 3.82
N VAL A 27 -20.37 -13.96 4.19
CA VAL A 27 -20.90 -14.96 3.26
C VAL A 27 -22.23 -14.48 2.64
N LEU A 28 -23.14 -13.94 3.46
CA LEU A 28 -24.41 -13.39 2.98
C LEU A 28 -24.19 -12.19 2.04
N GLN A 29 -23.19 -11.35 2.31
CA GLN A 29 -22.86 -10.22 1.44
C GLN A 29 -22.37 -10.65 0.06
N GLN A 30 -21.64 -11.77 -0.04
CA GLN A 30 -21.20 -12.32 -1.33
C GLN A 30 -22.36 -12.99 -2.08
N ALA A 31 -23.25 -13.68 -1.37
CA ALA A 31 -24.38 -14.38 -1.96
C ALA A 31 -25.48 -13.41 -2.45
N GLU A 32 -25.76 -12.35 -1.69
CA GLU A 32 -26.85 -11.40 -1.98
C GLU A 32 -26.42 -9.94 -1.84
N PRO A 33 -25.66 -9.39 -2.82
CA PRO A 33 -25.12 -8.03 -2.75
C PRO A 33 -26.19 -6.94 -2.64
N SER A 34 -27.39 -7.18 -3.18
CA SER A 34 -28.52 -6.24 -3.18
C SER A 34 -28.99 -5.89 -1.76
N ARG A 35 -28.95 -6.84 -0.80
CA ARG A 35 -29.34 -6.58 0.60
C ARG A 35 -28.41 -5.61 1.32
N PHE A 36 -27.19 -5.46 0.81
CA PHE A 36 -26.15 -4.61 1.41
C PHE A 36 -25.97 -3.31 0.62
N GLN A 37 -26.74 -3.08 -0.45
CA GLN A 37 -26.76 -1.82 -1.18
C GLN A 37 -27.25 -0.69 -0.27
N GLY A 38 -26.48 0.39 -0.18
CA GLY A 38 -26.77 1.53 0.71
C GLY A 38 -26.20 1.41 2.12
N SER A 39 -25.59 0.27 2.50
CA SER A 39 -24.85 0.19 3.77
C SER A 39 -23.60 1.09 3.72
N LYS A 40 -23.35 1.83 4.81
CA LYS A 40 -22.15 2.68 4.94
C LYS A 40 -20.86 1.89 5.17
N PHE A 41 -20.98 0.63 5.58
CA PHE A 41 -19.87 -0.21 6.00
C PHE A 41 -19.76 -1.44 5.11
N LYS A 42 -18.52 -1.80 4.75
CA LYS A 42 -18.22 -3.00 3.97
C LYS A 42 -17.60 -4.06 4.88
N ILE A 43 -18.17 -5.25 4.91
CA ILE A 43 -17.64 -6.36 5.70
C ILE A 43 -16.56 -7.07 4.88
N GLN A 44 -15.36 -7.19 5.44
CA GLN A 44 -14.22 -7.86 4.83
C GLN A 44 -13.80 -9.06 5.69
N LYS A 45 -13.25 -10.10 5.05
CA LYS A 45 -12.67 -11.23 5.76
C LYS A 45 -11.56 -10.76 6.70
N LYS A 46 -11.50 -11.34 7.89
CA LYS A 46 -10.42 -11.12 8.85
C LYS A 46 -9.08 -11.46 8.17
N GLY A 47 -8.13 -10.53 8.20
CA GLY A 47 -6.83 -10.70 7.54
C GLY A 47 -6.82 -10.44 6.03
N HIS A 48 -7.91 -10.00 5.40
CA HIS A 48 -7.92 -9.72 3.96
C HIS A 48 -6.86 -8.68 3.53
N ARG A 49 -6.64 -7.65 4.36
CA ARG A 49 -5.57 -6.66 4.14
C ARG A 49 -4.17 -7.27 4.28
N GLU A 50 -4.03 -8.30 5.10
CA GLU A 50 -2.77 -9.01 5.32
C GLU A 50 -2.41 -9.87 4.10
N GLU A 51 -3.38 -10.59 3.55
CA GLU A 51 -3.21 -11.37 2.32
C GLU A 51 -2.76 -10.47 1.15
N ALA A 52 -3.42 -9.32 0.96
CA ALA A 52 -3.04 -8.35 -0.06
C ALA A 52 -1.65 -7.76 0.20
N ARG A 53 -1.32 -7.47 1.46
CA ARG A 53 0.00 -6.99 1.86
C ARG A 53 1.09 -8.01 1.54
N ILE A 54 0.91 -9.26 1.96
CA ILE A 54 1.82 -10.37 1.67
C ILE A 54 2.01 -10.53 0.15
N LYS A 55 0.92 -10.52 -0.62
CA LYS A 55 0.98 -10.61 -2.08
C LYS A 55 1.83 -9.47 -2.67
N ASN A 56 1.56 -8.23 -2.27
CA ASN A 56 2.31 -7.07 -2.76
C ASN A 56 3.80 -7.17 -2.42
N PHE A 57 4.16 -7.63 -1.21
CA PHE A 57 5.55 -7.86 -0.83
C PHE A 57 6.19 -9.01 -1.60
N SER A 58 5.46 -10.08 -1.87
CA SER A 58 5.99 -11.24 -2.63
C SER A 58 6.33 -10.88 -4.08
N THR A 59 5.62 -9.91 -4.66
CA THR A 59 5.86 -9.44 -6.04
C THR A 59 6.74 -8.20 -6.10
N TYR A 60 7.19 -7.67 -4.96
CA TYR A 60 7.97 -6.43 -4.93
C TYR A 60 9.40 -6.70 -5.40
N SER A 61 9.76 -6.19 -6.58
CA SER A 61 11.09 -6.32 -7.18
C SER A 61 12.11 -5.31 -6.66
N GLY A 62 11.74 -4.51 -5.64
CA GLY A 62 12.57 -3.43 -5.13
C GLY A 62 12.25 -2.07 -5.77
N PRO A 63 13.00 -1.02 -5.36
CA PRO A 63 12.82 0.33 -5.87
C PRO A 63 13.27 0.43 -7.33
N ASP A 64 12.73 1.42 -8.05
CA ASP A 64 13.18 1.77 -9.39
C ASP A 64 14.66 2.21 -9.41
N LEU A 65 15.25 2.23 -10.61
CA LEU A 65 16.68 2.52 -10.79
C LEU A 65 17.08 3.89 -10.23
N MET A 66 16.22 4.91 -10.33
CA MET A 66 16.54 6.25 -9.84
C MET A 66 16.52 6.28 -8.32
N THR A 67 15.49 5.70 -7.71
CA THR A 67 15.41 5.54 -6.26
C THR A 67 16.61 4.77 -5.72
N ARG A 68 17.04 3.70 -6.40
CA ARG A 68 18.25 2.95 -6.03
C ARG A 68 19.51 3.82 -6.06
N LYS A 69 19.73 4.57 -7.15
CA LYS A 69 20.88 5.47 -7.30
C LYS A 69 20.89 6.60 -6.27
N VAL A 70 19.72 7.10 -5.87
CA VAL A 70 19.59 8.12 -4.81
C VAL A 70 20.00 7.54 -3.46
N LEU A 71 19.51 6.34 -3.13
CA LEU A 71 19.84 5.65 -1.88
C LEU A 71 21.32 5.28 -1.80
N GLU A 72 21.91 4.74 -2.86
CA GLU A 72 23.35 4.41 -2.92
C GLU A 72 24.22 5.65 -2.63
N ARG A 73 23.94 6.78 -3.28
CA ARG A 73 24.71 8.02 -3.08
C ARG A 73 24.52 8.68 -1.73
N ASN A 74 23.37 8.47 -1.10
CA ASN A 74 23.01 9.09 0.17
C ASN A 74 22.90 8.07 1.30
N THR A 75 23.62 6.93 1.21
CA THR A 75 23.50 5.79 2.13
C THR A 75 23.60 6.23 3.58
N ALA A 76 24.59 7.07 3.94
CA ALA A 76 24.79 7.55 5.30
C ALA A 76 23.58 8.33 5.85
N LYS A 77 23.01 9.24 5.04
CA LYS A 77 21.83 10.02 5.42
C LYS A 77 20.59 9.13 5.58
N TRP A 78 20.41 8.18 4.64
CA TRP A 78 19.34 7.19 4.71
C TRP A 78 19.43 6.36 5.98
N THR A 79 20.61 5.81 6.30
CA THR A 79 20.80 4.98 7.49
C THR A 79 20.66 5.75 8.80
N GLN A 80 21.01 7.05 8.82
CA GLN A 80 20.93 7.87 10.02
C GLN A 80 19.49 8.23 10.37
N ASN A 81 18.67 8.62 9.37
CA ASN A 81 17.27 8.93 9.60
C ASN A 81 16.42 8.66 8.34
N PRO A 82 15.93 7.42 8.16
CA PRO A 82 15.13 7.03 7.01
C PRO A 82 13.84 7.86 6.85
N LEU A 83 13.23 8.26 7.97
CA LEU A 83 11.99 9.02 7.96
C LEU A 83 12.20 10.47 7.51
N ALA A 84 13.30 11.10 7.94
CA ALA A 84 13.63 12.48 7.54
C ALA A 84 14.25 12.58 6.15
N PHE A 85 14.80 11.49 5.61
CA PHE A 85 15.41 11.43 4.29
C PHE A 85 14.48 11.93 3.18
N TRP A 86 13.19 11.62 3.27
CA TRP A 86 12.23 12.03 2.24
C TRP A 86 11.63 13.43 2.49
N SER A 87 11.94 14.05 3.62
CA SER A 87 11.35 15.34 4.02
C SER A 87 11.94 16.53 3.27
N ASN A 88 13.15 16.42 2.71
CA ASN A 88 13.78 17.50 1.93
C ASN A 88 14.37 17.00 0.59
N PRO A 89 13.54 16.85 -0.48
CA PRO A 89 13.98 16.26 -1.75
C PRO A 89 15.06 17.07 -2.48
N LYS A 90 15.25 18.35 -2.15
CA LYS A 90 16.31 19.19 -2.74
C LYS A 90 17.71 18.73 -2.36
N GLU A 91 17.88 18.13 -1.19
CA GLU A 91 19.19 17.66 -0.70
C GLU A 91 19.62 16.32 -1.29
N HIS A 92 18.70 15.61 -1.95
CA HIS A 92 18.91 14.29 -2.52
C HIS A 92 18.82 14.30 -4.05
N SER A 93 18.69 15.50 -4.64
CA SER A 93 18.59 15.69 -6.08
C SER A 93 19.87 15.20 -6.75
N VAL A 94 19.74 14.09 -7.47
CA VAL A 94 20.72 13.71 -8.47
C VAL A 94 20.55 14.74 -9.56
N THR A 95 21.53 15.64 -9.74
CA THR A 95 21.60 16.44 -10.96
C THR A 95 21.49 15.47 -12.12
N PRO A 96 20.39 15.52 -12.89
CA PRO A 96 20.27 14.60 -13.98
C PRO A 96 21.17 15.19 -15.05
N SER A 97 22.38 14.65 -15.24
CA SER A 97 23.20 15.02 -16.40
C SER A 97 22.58 14.56 -17.73
N SER A 98 21.31 14.13 -17.71
CA SER A 98 20.53 13.64 -18.84
C SER A 98 19.02 13.65 -18.54
N ALA A 99 18.50 14.57 -17.71
CA ALA A 99 17.06 14.84 -17.80
C ALA A 99 16.95 15.88 -18.89
N SER A 100 16.55 15.41 -20.06
CA SER A 100 16.29 16.29 -21.17
C SER A 100 15.32 17.37 -20.71
N SER A 101 15.65 18.63 -20.95
CA SER A 101 14.78 19.73 -20.52
C SER A 101 13.38 19.51 -21.10
N PRO A 102 12.31 20.05 -20.49
CA PRO A 102 10.96 19.95 -21.07
C PRO A 102 10.91 20.36 -22.56
N ALA A 103 11.78 21.28 -22.98
CA ALA A 103 11.94 21.68 -24.37
C ALA A 103 12.48 20.55 -25.28
N GLN A 104 13.41 19.72 -24.80
CA GLN A 104 13.94 18.59 -25.57
C GLN A 104 12.92 17.44 -25.71
N LEU A 105 12.04 17.24 -24.73
CA LEU A 105 10.93 16.27 -24.86
C LEU A 105 9.92 16.72 -25.93
N VAL A 106 9.62 18.02 -25.98
CA VAL A 106 8.75 18.62 -27.01
C VAL A 106 9.41 18.52 -28.39
N GLU A 107 10.72 18.75 -28.49
CA GLU A 107 11.47 18.62 -29.75
C GLU A 107 11.48 17.17 -30.27
N VAL A 108 11.65 16.17 -29.39
CA VAL A 108 11.53 14.75 -29.73
C VAL A 108 10.11 14.38 -30.18
N TYR A 109 9.08 14.92 -29.53
CA TYR A 109 7.69 14.69 -29.93
C TYR A 109 7.37 15.31 -31.29
N ILE A 110 7.87 16.52 -31.57
CA ILE A 110 7.66 17.20 -32.87
C ILE A 110 8.45 16.51 -33.99
N SER A 111 9.62 15.95 -33.69
CA SER A 111 10.48 15.27 -34.67
C SER A 111 10.15 13.79 -34.88
N ALA A 112 9.34 13.19 -34.00
CA ALA A 112 8.76 11.88 -34.25
C ALA A 112 7.74 11.99 -35.39
N LYS A 113 8.13 11.58 -36.60
CA LYS A 113 7.16 11.34 -37.66
C LYS A 113 6.28 10.17 -37.23
N CYS A 114 4.97 10.37 -37.17
CA CYS A 114 4.03 9.25 -37.12
C CYS A 114 4.17 8.46 -38.41
N ASP A 115 4.79 7.29 -38.35
CA ASP A 115 4.75 6.29 -39.41
C ASP A 115 3.39 5.56 -39.41
N ASP A 116 2.30 6.33 -39.49
CA ASP A 116 0.98 5.80 -39.84
C ASP A 116 0.73 6.13 -41.32
N ALA A 117 1.30 5.29 -42.18
CA ALA A 117 0.93 5.14 -43.59
C ALA A 117 0.54 3.68 -43.84
#